data_AF-A0A327NGC9-F1
#
_entry.id   AF-A0A327NGC9-F1
#
_cell.length_a   1.000
_cell.length_b   1.000
_cell.length_c   1.000
_cell.angle_alpha   90.00
_cell.angle_beta   90.00
_cell.angle_gamma   90.00
#
_symmetry.space_group_name_H-M   'P 1'
#
loop_
_entity.id
_entity.type
_entity.pdbx_description
1 polymer ?
#
loop_
_entity_poly.entity_id
_entity_poly.type
_entity_poly.pdbx_seq_one_letter_code
_entity_poly.pdbx_strand_id
1 'polypeptide(L)'
;MRTATFKSHATGSDRGHGVWISNQNETPTRRLVVGESAIDLLSYRQLEISTGVHPQTDSRYASIGGSLSLDHLTTLAKFMQPSTQLVFGFDNDDKGARYALTALVALSKDSLALVQASQQGYIALQIPVAKIYNQFSKLIAEHSLAMQTYMPQVNGEVRDDMIKNMFHWVKGATVPTLEIPINTALLNSVNNLLIQYGQFSRSLAITRPRGKDFNEDLKAEQLRQIKRPILLINPGNGQVVDRFATEKEAFQFVEKDIIKAKKWKTIPIGTELQILKTEPSKLHPEILGQLLRTSRGIEKSFTDSFMTQVNRMLPDPTKSQEAML
;
A
#
# COMPACT_ATOMS: atom_id res chain seq x y z
N MET A 1 21.61 -11.50 17.86
CA MET A 1 22.32 -10.22 17.68
C MET A 1 21.63 -9.43 16.57
N ARG A 2 20.93 -8.33 16.91
CA ARG A 2 20.55 -7.31 15.92
C ARG A 2 21.71 -6.32 15.88
N THR A 3 22.41 -6.21 14.76
CA THR A 3 23.32 -5.08 14.53
C THR A 3 22.46 -3.85 14.33
N ALA A 4 22.20 -3.11 15.41
CA ALA A 4 21.38 -1.90 15.44
C ALA A 4 21.92 -0.76 14.52
N THR A 5 23.04 -0.99 13.84
CA THR A 5 23.79 -0.01 13.05
C THR A 5 23.99 -0.37 11.58
N PHE A 6 23.56 -1.55 11.12
CA PHE A 6 23.78 -1.92 9.71
C PHE A 6 22.72 -1.30 8.78
N LYS A 7 22.93 -0.02 8.43
CA LYS A 7 22.26 0.69 7.34
C LYS A 7 23.21 0.78 6.14
N SER A 8 23.72 -0.35 5.65
CA SER A 8 24.72 -0.31 4.58
C SER A 8 24.24 -1.00 3.33
N HIS A 9 24.64 -0.41 2.19
CA HIS A 9 24.53 -1.03 0.89
C HIS A 9 25.66 -2.07 0.74
N ALA A 10 25.53 -3.00 -0.21
CA ALA A 10 26.60 -3.94 -0.50
C ALA A 10 27.92 -3.21 -0.76
N THR A 11 29.03 -3.71 -0.21
CA THR A 11 30.36 -3.14 -0.43
C THR A 11 30.64 -2.98 -1.93
N GLY A 12 30.97 -1.77 -2.37
CA GLY A 12 31.20 -1.44 -3.79
C GLY A 12 29.97 -1.00 -4.58
N SER A 13 28.78 -0.95 -3.97
CA SER A 13 27.59 -0.39 -4.62
C SER A 13 27.50 1.13 -4.44
N ASP A 14 26.98 1.79 -5.46
CA ASP A 14 26.73 3.23 -5.44
C ASP A 14 25.38 3.53 -4.76
N ARG A 15 25.41 4.31 -3.68
CA ARG A 15 24.21 4.69 -2.91
C ARG A 15 23.25 5.61 -3.67
N GLY A 16 23.74 6.30 -4.70
CA GLY A 16 22.91 7.18 -5.53
C GLY A 16 22.08 6.42 -6.57
N HIS A 17 22.47 5.19 -6.89
CA HIS A 17 21.91 4.41 -8.00
C HIS A 17 21.40 3.03 -7.57
N GLY A 18 21.93 2.48 -6.48
CA GLY A 18 21.69 1.12 -6.03
C GLY A 18 20.29 0.92 -5.48
N VAL A 19 19.48 0.16 -6.22
CA VAL A 19 18.16 -0.30 -5.78
C VAL A 19 18.17 -1.81 -5.55
N TRP A 20 17.59 -2.25 -4.45
CA TRP A 20 17.24 -3.67 -4.28
C TRP A 20 15.91 -3.92 -4.98
N ILE A 21 15.80 -5.00 -5.74
CA ILE A 21 14.56 -5.41 -6.43
C ILE A 21 14.23 -6.84 -5.99
N SER A 22 12.98 -7.10 -5.62
CA SER A 22 12.49 -8.45 -5.35
C SER A 22 12.58 -9.33 -6.61
N ASN A 23 12.68 -10.65 -6.44
CA ASN A 23 12.84 -11.61 -7.55
C ASN A 23 11.99 -11.31 -8.79
N GLN A 24 12.59 -11.57 -9.95
CA GLN A 24 11.97 -11.34 -11.24
C GLN A 24 10.80 -12.30 -11.45
N ASN A 25 9.58 -11.78 -11.49
CA ASN A 25 8.41 -12.55 -11.92
C ASN A 25 8.56 -12.93 -13.40
N GLU A 26 8.10 -14.13 -13.77
CA GLU A 26 7.98 -14.58 -15.17
C GLU A 26 7.00 -13.69 -15.96
N THR A 27 6.07 -13.03 -15.26
CA THR A 27 5.08 -12.11 -15.83
C THR A 27 5.58 -10.65 -15.82
N PRO A 28 5.10 -9.82 -16.77
CA PRO A 28 5.37 -8.38 -16.76
C PRO A 28 4.90 -7.70 -15.47
N THR A 29 5.70 -6.77 -14.95
CA THR A 29 5.38 -6.02 -13.74
C THR A 29 4.25 -5.04 -13.99
N ARG A 30 3.06 -5.30 -13.43
CA ARG A 30 1.95 -4.33 -13.47
C ARG A 30 2.00 -3.33 -12.35
N ARG A 31 2.62 -3.67 -11.22
CA ARG A 31 2.74 -2.81 -10.06
C ARG A 31 4.16 -2.87 -9.50
N LEU A 32 4.80 -1.72 -9.31
CA LEU A 32 6.10 -1.61 -8.65
C LEU A 32 5.91 -0.84 -7.34
N VAL A 33 6.17 -1.50 -6.21
CA VAL A 33 6.09 -0.90 -4.88
C VAL A 33 7.48 -0.48 -4.45
N VAL A 34 7.68 0.81 -4.19
CA VAL A 34 8.97 1.40 -3.83
C VAL A 34 8.94 1.82 -2.37
N GLY A 35 9.91 1.40 -1.57
CA GLY A 35 10.02 1.73 -0.15
C GLY A 35 11.44 2.07 0.26
N GLU A 36 11.63 2.57 1.49
CA GLU A 36 12.96 2.97 1.97
C GLU A 36 13.89 1.78 2.20
N SER A 37 13.36 0.67 2.74
CA SER A 37 14.10 -0.54 3.06
C SER A 37 13.42 -1.80 2.51
N ALA A 38 14.23 -2.82 2.19
CA ALA A 38 13.71 -4.11 1.75
C ALA A 38 12.88 -4.81 2.85
N ILE A 39 13.25 -4.61 4.13
CA ILE A 39 12.54 -5.21 5.27
C ILE A 39 11.13 -4.64 5.41
N ASP A 40 10.97 -3.33 5.23
CA ASP A 40 9.65 -2.70 5.28
C ASP A 40 8.77 -3.16 4.13
N LEU A 41 9.34 -3.36 2.94
CA LEU A 41 8.62 -3.91 1.79
C LEU A 41 8.20 -5.36 1.99
N LEU A 42 9.04 -6.19 2.61
CA LEU A 42 8.66 -7.56 2.99
C LEU A 42 7.53 -7.54 4.04
N SER A 43 7.57 -6.58 4.96
CA SER A 43 6.54 -6.41 5.99
C SER A 43 5.22 -5.92 5.39
N TYR A 44 5.29 -4.97 4.46
CA TYR A 44 4.16 -4.50 3.67
C TYR A 44 3.53 -5.63 2.85
N ARG A 45 4.35 -6.44 2.17
CA ARG A 45 3.91 -7.65 1.46
C ARG A 45 3.15 -8.60 2.40
N GLN A 46 3.67 -8.85 3.60
CA GLN A 46 3.02 -9.73 4.57
C GLN A 46 1.70 -9.11 5.07
N LEU A 47 1.66 -7.80 5.29
CA LEU A 47 0.44 -7.07 5.66
C LEU A 47 -0.64 -7.20 4.58
N GLU A 48 -0.29 -7.02 3.31
CA GLU A 48 -1.18 -7.21 2.17
C GLU A 48 -1.79 -8.63 2.17
N ILE A 49 -0.95 -9.67 2.28
CA ILE A 49 -1.40 -11.07 2.39
C ILE A 49 -2.36 -11.23 3.58
N SER A 50 -1.96 -10.72 4.74
CA SER A 50 -2.68 -10.92 5.99
C SER A 50 -4.02 -10.16 6.09
N THR A 51 -4.17 -9.07 5.36
CA THR A 51 -5.41 -8.28 5.32
C THR A 51 -6.32 -8.71 4.17
N GLY A 52 -5.96 -9.78 3.45
CA GLY A 52 -6.69 -10.27 2.29
C GLY A 52 -6.63 -9.32 1.10
N VAL A 53 -5.79 -8.29 1.14
CA VAL A 53 -5.39 -7.53 -0.05
C VAL A 53 -4.34 -8.39 -0.72
N HIS A 54 -4.74 -9.54 -1.29
CA HIS A 54 -3.76 -10.47 -1.83
C HIS A 54 -2.89 -9.70 -2.83
N PRO A 55 -1.58 -9.72 -2.67
CA PRO A 55 -0.72 -9.00 -3.57
C PRO A 55 -0.91 -9.55 -4.97
N GLN A 56 -1.07 -8.67 -5.94
CA GLN A 56 -1.20 -9.11 -7.32
C GLN A 56 0.09 -9.85 -7.70
N THR A 57 0.00 -11.00 -8.36
CA THR A 57 1.18 -11.82 -8.72
C THR A 57 2.14 -11.08 -9.66
N ASP A 58 1.70 -9.97 -10.23
CA ASP A 58 2.44 -9.05 -11.08
C ASP A 58 3.03 -7.84 -10.32
N SER A 59 3.01 -7.86 -8.98
CA SER A 59 3.68 -6.86 -8.14
C SER A 59 5.16 -7.18 -7.93
N ARG A 60 6.02 -6.17 -8.07
CA ARG A 60 7.44 -6.21 -7.65
C ARG A 60 7.69 -5.17 -6.58
N TYR A 61 8.70 -5.40 -5.76
CA TYR A 61 9.09 -4.54 -4.65
C TYR A 61 10.51 -4.03 -4.87
N ALA A 62 10.73 -2.75 -4.60
CA ALA A 62 11.99 -2.07 -4.83
C ALA A 62 12.38 -1.19 -3.64
N SER A 63 13.57 -1.40 -3.09
CA SER A 63 14.09 -0.61 -1.97
C SER A 63 15.18 0.34 -2.45
N ILE A 64 15.06 1.61 -2.09
CA ILE A 64 16.05 2.68 -2.40
C ILE A 64 17.18 2.76 -1.36
N GLY A 65 17.21 1.89 -0.35
CA GLY A 65 18.33 1.80 0.59
C GLY A 65 18.44 2.98 1.57
N GLY A 66 17.35 3.71 1.79
CA GLY A 66 17.25 4.77 2.80
C GLY A 66 17.30 6.21 2.27
N SER A 67 17.63 6.43 1.00
CA SER A 67 17.53 7.76 0.38
C SER A 67 17.01 7.76 -1.04
N LEU A 68 16.19 8.75 -1.39
CA LEU A 68 15.68 8.91 -2.74
C LEU A 68 16.51 9.94 -3.50
N SER A 69 17.10 9.52 -4.62
CA SER A 69 17.71 10.37 -5.63
C SER A 69 16.88 10.31 -6.92
N LEU A 70 17.12 11.25 -7.84
CA LEU A 70 16.54 11.16 -9.18
C LEU A 70 17.07 9.93 -9.94
N ASP A 71 18.32 9.55 -9.71
CA ASP A 71 18.95 8.38 -10.33
C ASP A 71 18.31 7.05 -9.91
N HIS A 72 17.77 6.99 -8.69
CA HIS A 72 16.93 5.86 -8.28
C HIS A 72 15.69 5.75 -9.15
N LEU A 73 14.99 6.86 -9.44
CA LEU A 73 13.81 6.84 -10.31
C LEU A 73 14.17 6.41 -11.74
N THR A 74 15.29 6.90 -12.26
CA THR A 74 15.85 6.47 -13.56
C THR A 74 16.17 4.98 -13.58
N THR A 75 16.75 4.46 -12.50
CA THR A 75 17.07 3.03 -12.38
C THR A 75 15.81 2.17 -12.29
N LEU A 76 14.82 2.60 -11.51
CA LEU A 76 13.53 1.93 -11.39
C LEU A 76 12.78 1.88 -12.73
N ALA A 77 12.94 2.91 -13.59
CA ALA A 77 12.30 2.95 -14.90
C ALA A 77 12.66 1.75 -15.80
N LYS A 78 13.84 1.15 -15.60
CA LYS A 78 14.28 -0.06 -16.33
C LYS A 78 13.42 -1.29 -16.02
N PHE A 79 12.73 -1.30 -14.87
CA PHE A 79 11.87 -2.40 -14.42
C PHE A 79 10.38 -2.13 -14.64
N MET A 80 10.04 -1.04 -15.31
CA MET A 80 8.67 -0.60 -15.52
C MET A 80 8.31 -0.56 -17.00
N GLN A 81 7.09 -0.98 -17.33
CA GLN A 81 6.43 -0.68 -18.59
C GLN A 81 5.62 0.62 -18.45
N PRO A 82 5.17 1.25 -19.56
CA PRO A 82 4.31 2.44 -19.50
C PRO A 82 3.03 2.23 -18.69
N SER A 83 2.49 1.00 -18.70
CA SER A 83 1.29 0.62 -17.95
C SER A 83 1.55 0.26 -16.49
N THR A 84 2.82 0.18 -16.05
CA THR A 84 3.15 -0.19 -14.67
C THR A 84 2.73 0.91 -13.71
N GLN A 85 1.88 0.57 -12.74
CA GLN A 85 1.56 1.43 -11.61
C GLN A 85 2.75 1.50 -10.67
N LEU A 86 3.12 2.71 -10.24
CA LEU A 86 4.15 2.93 -9.25
C LEU A 86 3.52 3.29 -7.91
N VAL A 87 3.87 2.55 -6.86
CA VAL A 87 3.32 2.72 -5.51
C VAL A 87 4.45 3.09 -4.57
N PHE A 88 4.39 4.25 -3.93
CA PHE A 88 5.37 4.68 -2.94
C PHE A 88 4.90 4.30 -1.53
N GLY A 89 5.66 3.42 -0.88
CA GLY A 89 5.48 2.95 0.49
C GLY A 89 6.62 3.39 1.40
N PHE A 90 6.78 4.70 1.59
CA PHE A 90 7.78 5.26 2.50
C PHE A 90 7.22 5.40 3.92
N ASP A 91 8.13 5.53 4.89
CA ASP A 91 7.82 5.67 6.31
C ASP A 91 6.85 6.84 6.55
N ASN A 92 6.09 6.76 7.63
CA ASN A 92 5.13 7.81 8.02
C ASN A 92 5.80 8.86 8.91
N ASP A 93 6.87 9.46 8.39
CA ASP A 93 7.59 10.57 9.00
C ASP A 93 7.89 11.68 7.98
N ASP A 94 8.52 12.77 8.43
CA ASP A 94 8.77 13.94 7.59
C ASP A 94 9.71 13.61 6.41
N LYS A 95 10.54 12.58 6.56
CA LYS A 95 11.52 12.16 5.56
C LYS A 95 10.85 11.32 4.48
N GLY A 96 10.03 10.35 4.87
CA GLY A 96 9.22 9.56 3.96
C GLY A 96 8.16 10.41 3.25
N ALA A 97 7.62 11.45 3.90
CA ALA A 97 6.73 12.43 3.27
C ALA A 97 7.45 13.25 2.19
N ARG A 98 8.70 13.65 2.46
CA ARG A 98 9.58 14.34 1.50
C ARG A 98 9.99 13.50 0.31
N TYR A 99 10.28 12.21 0.53
CA TYR A 99 10.60 11.30 -0.57
C TYR A 99 9.42 11.13 -1.52
N ALA A 100 8.21 10.99 -0.99
CA ALA A 100 7.02 10.97 -1.83
C ALA A 100 6.87 12.27 -2.65
N LEU A 101 7.01 13.44 -2.01
CA LEU A 101 6.93 14.73 -2.71
C LEU A 101 7.97 14.84 -3.82
N THR A 102 9.22 14.50 -3.53
CA THR A 102 10.32 14.52 -4.49
C THR A 102 10.03 13.61 -5.68
N ALA A 103 9.52 12.40 -5.44
CA ALA A 103 9.16 11.47 -6.50
C ALA A 103 7.99 11.98 -7.36
N LEU A 104 6.95 12.54 -6.74
CA LEU A 104 5.80 13.10 -7.45
C LEU A 104 6.22 14.26 -8.35
N VAL A 105 7.05 15.18 -7.83
CA VAL A 105 7.58 16.30 -8.62
C VAL A 105 8.40 15.81 -9.81
N ALA A 106 9.31 14.86 -9.59
CA ALA A 106 10.15 14.31 -10.64
C ALA A 106 9.37 13.56 -11.74
N LEU A 107 8.23 12.95 -11.39
CA LEU A 107 7.40 12.16 -12.32
C LEU A 107 6.25 12.95 -12.95
N SER A 108 6.05 14.20 -12.52
CA SER A 108 5.00 15.07 -13.00
C SER A 108 5.27 15.59 -14.42
N LYS A 109 4.20 15.70 -15.21
CA LYS A 109 4.20 16.38 -16.52
C LYS A 109 3.90 17.87 -16.41
N ASP A 110 3.54 18.35 -15.23
CA ASP A 110 3.13 19.73 -14.95
C ASP A 110 4.32 20.67 -14.75
N SER A 111 5.54 20.23 -15.07
CA SER A 111 6.78 21.00 -14.89
C SER A 111 6.96 21.54 -13.46
N LEU A 112 6.55 20.74 -12.46
CA LEU A 112 6.77 21.05 -11.05
C LEU A 112 8.28 21.04 -10.74
N ALA A 113 8.71 21.87 -9.79
CA ALA A 113 10.09 21.86 -9.32
C ALA A 113 10.18 22.07 -7.82
N LEU A 114 11.12 21.39 -7.17
CA LEU A 114 11.52 21.69 -5.80
C LEU A 114 12.69 22.67 -5.84
N VAL A 115 12.57 23.78 -5.11
CA VAL A 115 13.60 24.81 -5.01
C VAL A 115 14.00 25.03 -3.56
N GLN A 116 15.06 25.80 -3.35
CA GLN A 116 15.47 26.21 -2.02
C GLN A 116 14.37 27.06 -1.38
N ALA A 117 13.90 26.66 -0.20
CA ALA A 117 12.97 27.45 0.59
C ALA A 117 13.65 28.70 1.15
N SER A 118 12.89 29.78 1.29
CA SER A 118 13.36 31.03 1.88
C SER A 118 13.55 30.93 3.39
N GLN A 119 12.91 29.95 4.03
CA GLN A 119 12.95 29.74 5.48
C GLN A 119 13.41 28.32 5.85
N GLN A 120 14.15 28.22 6.96
CA GLN A 120 14.47 26.92 7.55
C GLN A 120 13.19 26.23 8.05
N GLY A 121 13.09 24.92 7.86
CA GLY A 121 11.89 24.17 8.25
C GLY A 121 10.83 24.09 7.14
N TYR A 122 11.12 24.58 5.93
CA TYR A 122 10.21 24.56 4.80
C TYR A 122 10.79 23.87 3.57
N ILE A 123 9.89 23.50 2.65
CA ILE A 123 10.20 23.04 1.29
C ILE A 123 9.46 23.96 0.33
N ALA A 124 10.15 24.46 -0.70
CA ALA A 124 9.53 25.29 -1.71
C ALA A 124 9.19 24.45 -2.96
N LEU A 125 7.92 24.46 -3.35
CA LEU A 125 7.37 23.80 -4.52
C LEU A 125 6.91 24.85 -5.54
N GLN A 126 7.52 24.85 -6.72
CA GLN A 126 7.10 25.67 -7.84
C GLN A 126 5.96 24.98 -8.59
N ILE A 127 4.89 25.74 -8.83
CA ILE A 127 3.63 25.26 -9.39
C ILE A 127 3.24 26.18 -10.57
N PRO A 128 3.75 25.91 -11.78
CA PRO A 128 3.43 26.74 -12.95
C PRO A 128 2.02 26.50 -13.48
N VAL A 129 1.36 25.39 -13.10
CA VAL A 129 0.03 25.02 -13.60
C VAL A 129 -1.08 25.63 -12.73
N ALA A 130 -1.87 26.52 -13.34
CA ALA A 130 -2.96 27.25 -12.69
C ALA A 130 -4.00 26.35 -11.99
N LYS A 131 -4.35 25.21 -12.60
CA LYS A 131 -5.30 24.25 -12.00
C LYS A 131 -4.81 23.75 -10.64
N ILE A 132 -3.53 23.36 -10.55
CA ILE A 132 -2.91 22.83 -9.33
C ILE A 132 -2.75 23.97 -8.31
N TYR A 133 -2.30 25.14 -8.76
CA TYR A 133 -2.21 26.35 -7.95
C TYR A 133 -3.54 26.68 -7.26
N ASN A 134 -4.66 26.63 -7.98
CA ASN A 134 -5.99 26.92 -7.43
C ASN A 134 -6.39 25.91 -6.34
N GLN A 135 -6.10 24.62 -6.53
CA GLN A 135 -6.38 23.59 -5.52
C GLN A 135 -5.54 23.79 -4.25
N PHE A 136 -4.26 24.12 -4.41
CA PHE A 136 -3.42 24.46 -3.27
C PHE A 136 -3.89 25.71 -2.55
N SER A 137 -4.26 26.76 -3.29
CA SER A 137 -4.77 28.00 -2.70
C SER A 137 -6.03 27.75 -1.86
N LYS A 138 -6.92 26.86 -2.32
CA LYS A 138 -8.08 26.42 -1.53
C LYS A 138 -7.67 25.68 -0.25
N LEU A 139 -6.77 24.69 -0.35
CA LEU A 139 -6.26 23.97 0.82
C LEU A 139 -5.64 24.93 1.85
N ILE A 140 -4.83 25.88 1.38
CA ILE A 140 -4.14 26.85 2.24
C ILE A 140 -5.15 27.75 2.95
N ALA A 141 -6.19 28.20 2.25
CA ALA A 141 -7.25 29.01 2.85
C ALA A 141 -8.02 28.23 3.93
N GLU A 142 -8.40 26.98 3.65
CA GLU A 142 -9.08 26.08 4.60
C GLU A 142 -8.21 25.80 5.83
N HIS A 143 -6.94 25.46 5.61
CA HIS A 143 -5.97 25.23 6.69
C HIS A 143 -5.72 26.49 7.52
N SER A 144 -5.57 27.65 6.88
CA SER A 144 -5.36 28.92 7.58
C SER A 144 -6.55 29.29 8.45
N LEU A 145 -7.78 29.09 7.96
CA LEU A 145 -9.00 29.33 8.74
C LEU A 145 -9.10 28.39 9.94
N ALA A 146 -8.81 27.10 9.74
CA ALA A 146 -8.77 26.13 10.82
C ALA A 146 -7.72 26.52 11.87
N MET A 147 -6.49 26.84 11.45
CA MET A 147 -5.42 27.26 12.35
C MET A 147 -5.76 28.52 13.13
N GLN A 148 -6.36 29.54 12.48
CA GLN A 148 -6.81 30.77 13.14
C GLN A 148 -7.83 30.50 14.25
N THR A 149 -8.71 29.51 14.06
CA THR A 149 -9.71 29.11 15.06
C THR A 149 -9.05 28.58 16.35
N TYR A 150 -7.91 27.92 16.22
CA TYR A 150 -7.17 27.35 17.35
C TYR A 150 -6.00 28.22 17.83
N MET A 151 -5.75 29.34 17.16
CA MET A 151 -4.56 30.16 17.41
C MET A 151 -4.70 30.95 18.71
N PRO A 152 -3.71 30.87 19.64
CA PRO A 152 -3.74 31.65 20.87
C PRO A 152 -3.75 33.16 20.58
N GLN A 153 -4.59 33.90 21.32
CA GLN A 153 -4.68 35.37 21.20
C GLN A 153 -3.42 36.08 21.72
N VAL A 154 -2.75 35.46 22.70
CA VAL A 154 -1.53 36.01 23.32
C VAL A 154 -0.29 35.51 22.57
N ASN A 155 0.67 36.39 22.36
CA ASN A 155 1.97 36.02 21.78
C ASN A 155 2.73 35.10 22.75
N GLY A 156 3.39 34.07 22.21
CA GLY A 156 4.15 33.08 22.98
C GLY A 156 4.54 31.88 22.13
N GLU A 157 5.32 30.96 22.70
CA GLU A 157 5.91 29.81 22.00
C GLU A 157 4.88 28.98 21.23
N VAL A 158 3.70 28.74 21.81
CA VAL A 158 2.61 27.99 21.17
C VAL A 158 2.13 28.66 19.88
N ARG A 159 2.02 30.00 19.89
CA ARG A 159 1.61 30.77 18.70
C ARG A 159 2.70 30.73 17.63
N ASP A 160 3.96 30.88 18.03
CA ASP A 160 5.10 30.83 17.09
C ASP A 160 5.23 29.46 16.43
N ASP A 161 5.00 28.39 17.17
CA ASP A 161 5.01 27.02 16.63
C ASP A 161 3.83 26.77 15.69
N MET A 162 2.66 27.37 15.95
CA MET A 162 1.54 27.31 15.00
C MET A 162 1.84 28.06 13.71
N ILE A 163 2.52 29.21 13.77
CA ILE A 163 2.95 29.97 12.58
C ILE A 163 3.91 29.15 11.71
N LYS A 164 4.87 28.44 12.32
CA LYS A 164 5.78 27.53 11.61
C LYS A 164 5.06 26.39 10.87
N ASN A 165 3.82 26.10 11.22
CA ASN A 165 2.97 25.09 10.57
C ASN A 165 1.99 25.70 9.55
N MET A 166 2.18 26.95 9.13
CA MET A 166 1.39 27.60 8.07
C MET A 166 2.06 27.48 6.70
N PHE A 167 1.25 27.31 5.66
CA PHE A 167 1.71 27.40 4.29
C PHE A 167 1.90 28.86 3.86
N HIS A 168 2.84 29.11 2.96
CA HIS A 168 3.05 30.46 2.41
C HIS A 168 3.26 30.44 0.90
N TRP A 169 2.59 31.34 0.18
CA TRP A 169 2.98 31.67 -1.18
C TRP A 169 4.11 32.69 -1.15
N VAL A 170 5.23 32.40 -1.81
CA VAL A 170 6.36 33.33 -1.93
C VAL A 170 5.93 34.53 -2.76
N LYS A 171 5.95 35.72 -2.14
CA LYS A 171 5.61 36.98 -2.83
C LYS A 171 6.69 37.36 -3.83
N GLY A 172 6.27 37.80 -5.02
CA GLY A 172 7.18 38.28 -6.06
C GLY A 172 7.97 37.18 -6.79
N ALA A 173 7.69 35.90 -6.53
CA ALA A 173 8.26 34.82 -7.31
C ALA A 173 7.73 34.85 -8.76
N THR A 174 8.61 34.68 -9.73
CA THR A 174 8.24 34.65 -11.16
C THR A 174 7.34 33.47 -11.51
N VAL A 175 7.54 32.34 -10.82
CA VAL A 175 6.67 31.16 -10.86
C VAL A 175 6.00 31.03 -9.50
N PRO A 176 4.67 30.78 -9.43
CA PRO A 176 4.00 30.57 -8.15
C PRO A 176 4.72 29.50 -7.32
N THR A 177 5.22 29.91 -6.16
CA THR A 177 6.06 29.05 -5.30
C THR A 177 5.40 28.91 -3.94
N LEU A 178 5.04 27.67 -3.59
CA LEU A 178 4.44 27.31 -2.32
C LEU A 178 5.52 26.84 -1.36
N GLU A 179 5.65 27.50 -0.22
CA GLU A 179 6.43 27.02 0.91
C GLU A 179 5.56 26.16 1.82
N ILE A 180 6.00 24.92 1.97
CA ILE A 180 5.33 23.86 2.71
C ILE A 180 6.16 23.60 3.97
N PRO A 181 5.57 23.72 5.17
CA PRO A 181 6.25 23.32 6.39
C PRO A 181 6.68 21.86 6.33
N ILE A 182 7.86 21.56 6.87
CA ILE A 182 8.32 20.20 7.10
C ILE A 182 7.51 19.63 8.26
N ASN A 183 6.35 19.08 7.90
CA ASN A 183 5.42 18.42 8.79
C ASN A 183 4.75 17.28 8.02
N THR A 184 4.82 16.08 8.57
CA THR A 184 4.33 14.84 7.93
C THR A 184 2.89 14.97 7.45
N ALA A 185 1.99 15.52 8.28
CA ALA A 185 0.57 15.65 7.93
C ALA A 185 0.37 16.64 6.77
N LEU A 186 1.02 17.80 6.82
CA LEU A 186 0.91 18.83 5.78
C LEU A 186 1.51 18.36 4.45
N LEU A 187 2.68 17.73 4.50
CA LEU A 187 3.32 17.13 3.33
C LEU A 187 2.45 16.03 2.72
N ASN A 188 1.80 15.19 3.55
CA ASN A 188 0.87 14.18 3.05
C ASN A 188 -0.37 14.81 2.40
N SER A 189 -0.92 15.89 2.94
CA SER A 189 -2.00 16.64 2.29
C SER A 189 -1.58 17.16 0.92
N VAL A 190 -0.37 17.72 0.81
CA VAL A 190 0.20 18.17 -0.47
C VAL A 190 0.37 17.01 -1.45
N ASN A 191 0.96 15.90 -1.00
CA ASN A 191 1.17 14.70 -1.81
C ASN A 191 -0.15 14.15 -2.36
N ASN A 192 -1.20 14.10 -1.54
CA ASN A 192 -2.52 13.63 -1.94
C ASN A 192 -3.16 14.54 -2.99
N LEU A 193 -3.05 15.86 -2.84
CA LEU A 193 -3.53 16.80 -3.86
C LEU A 193 -2.77 16.66 -5.17
N LEU A 194 -1.45 16.47 -5.12
CA LEU A 194 -0.66 16.21 -6.33
C LEU A 194 -1.11 14.93 -7.02
N ILE A 195 -1.35 13.84 -6.29
CA ILE A 195 -1.88 12.60 -6.88
C ILE A 195 -3.26 12.82 -7.52
N GLN A 196 -4.13 13.58 -6.86
CA GLN A 196 -5.50 13.78 -7.32
C GLN A 196 -5.60 14.71 -8.55
N TYR A 197 -4.78 15.77 -8.59
CA TYR A 197 -4.93 16.85 -9.58
C TYR A 197 -3.77 16.98 -10.55
N GLY A 198 -2.61 16.41 -10.21
CA GLY A 198 -1.42 16.40 -11.05
C GLY A 198 -1.54 15.44 -12.22
N GLN A 199 -0.80 15.75 -13.28
CA GLN A 199 -0.62 14.90 -14.44
C GLN A 199 0.70 14.16 -14.32
N PHE A 200 0.65 12.84 -14.47
CA PHE A 200 1.84 11.99 -14.36
C PHE A 200 2.07 11.20 -15.65
N SER A 201 3.31 10.79 -15.83
CA SER A 201 3.70 9.89 -16.92
C SER A 201 3.09 8.50 -16.81
N ARG A 202 2.67 8.10 -15.61
CA ARG A 202 2.16 6.77 -15.26
C ARG A 202 1.15 6.86 -14.11
N SER A 203 0.45 5.76 -13.85
CA SER A 203 -0.39 5.63 -12.66
C SER A 203 0.48 5.63 -11.39
N LEU A 204 0.18 6.53 -10.45
CA LEU A 204 0.89 6.67 -9.18
C LEU A 204 -0.06 6.43 -8.00
N ALA A 205 0.48 5.85 -6.93
CA ALA A 205 -0.21 5.78 -5.65
C ALA A 205 0.80 5.95 -4.50
N ILE A 206 0.32 6.44 -3.36
CA ILE A 206 1.06 6.43 -2.10
C ILE A 206 0.33 5.50 -1.15
N THR A 207 1.09 4.63 -0.49
CA THR A 207 0.63 3.81 0.62
C THR A 207 1.48 4.16 1.83
N ARG A 208 0.87 4.22 3.01
CA ARG A 208 1.56 4.62 4.23
C ARG A 208 1.34 3.58 5.33
N PRO A 209 2.34 3.35 6.19
CA PRO A 209 2.10 2.66 7.43
C PRO A 209 1.20 3.51 8.34
N ARG A 210 0.45 2.84 9.22
CA ARG A 210 -0.39 3.47 10.25
C ARG A 210 0.48 3.99 11.39
N GLY A 211 1.46 3.18 11.81
CA GLY A 211 2.51 3.54 12.75
C GLY A 211 3.66 4.26 12.03
N LYS A 212 4.89 4.01 12.50
CA LYS A 212 6.09 4.62 11.92
C LYS A 212 6.50 3.95 10.60
N ASP A 213 6.60 2.62 10.61
CA ASP A 213 7.02 1.79 9.48
C ASP A 213 6.11 0.56 9.34
N PHE A 214 6.15 -0.10 8.16
CA PHE A 214 5.30 -1.27 7.90
C PHE A 214 5.65 -2.48 8.77
N ASN A 215 6.87 -2.54 9.29
CA ASN A 215 7.30 -3.61 10.18
C ASN A 215 6.72 -3.44 11.59
N GLU A 216 6.57 -2.22 12.10
CA GLU A 216 5.80 -1.92 13.31
C GLU A 216 4.32 -2.25 13.14
N ASP A 217 3.73 -1.86 12.01
CA ASP A 217 2.36 -2.22 11.66
C ASP A 217 2.16 -3.73 11.65
N LEU A 218 3.09 -4.48 11.03
CA LEU A 218 3.01 -5.94 10.98
C LEU A 218 3.07 -6.55 12.39
N LYS A 219 3.95 -6.06 13.26
CA LYS A 219 4.02 -6.54 14.66
C LYS A 219 2.74 -6.24 15.42
N ALA A 220 2.23 -5.02 15.30
CA ALA A 220 0.98 -4.62 15.95
C ALA A 220 -0.18 -5.50 15.45
N GLU A 221 -0.23 -5.76 14.15
CA GLU A 221 -1.23 -6.60 13.55
C GLU A 221 -1.10 -8.08 13.99
N GLN A 222 0.12 -8.61 14.11
CA GLN A 222 0.37 -9.95 14.64
C GLN A 222 -0.05 -10.08 16.12
N LEU A 223 0.18 -9.05 16.93
CA LEU A 223 -0.21 -9.02 18.34
C LEU A 223 -1.72 -8.98 18.55
N ARG A 224 -2.48 -8.37 17.65
CA ARG A 224 -3.94 -8.27 17.79
C ARG A 224 -4.65 -9.62 17.66
N GLN A 225 -3.95 -10.71 17.33
CA GLN A 225 -4.52 -12.05 17.10
C GLN A 225 -5.80 -12.02 16.25
N ILE A 226 -5.90 -11.07 15.31
CA ILE A 226 -7.11 -10.88 14.53
C ILE A 226 -7.31 -12.17 13.73
N LYS A 227 -8.48 -12.80 13.92
CA LYS A 227 -8.89 -13.94 13.10
C LYS A 227 -8.80 -13.53 11.65
N ARG A 228 -7.87 -14.14 10.93
CA ARG A 228 -7.64 -13.85 9.53
C ARG A 228 -8.75 -14.48 8.71
N PRO A 229 -9.22 -13.80 7.65
CA PRO A 229 -10.17 -14.42 6.76
C PRO A 229 -9.53 -15.61 6.03
N ILE A 230 -10.34 -16.62 5.75
CA ILE A 230 -10.04 -17.61 4.74
C ILE A 230 -10.26 -16.94 3.37
N LEU A 231 -9.31 -17.08 2.47
CA LEU A 231 -9.34 -16.43 1.16
C LEU A 231 -9.64 -17.45 0.07
N LEU A 232 -10.53 -17.12 -0.86
CA LEU A 232 -10.59 -17.80 -2.16
C LEU A 232 -9.86 -16.92 -3.16
N ILE A 233 -8.79 -17.42 -3.75
CA ILE A 233 -7.96 -16.68 -4.69
C ILE A 233 -7.88 -17.38 -6.04
N ASN A 234 -7.61 -16.63 -7.10
CA ASN A 234 -7.08 -17.16 -8.35
C ASN A 234 -5.55 -16.97 -8.31
N PRO A 235 -4.75 -18.05 -8.17
CA PRO A 235 -3.30 -17.94 -8.07
C PRO A 235 -2.64 -17.45 -9.37
N GLY A 236 -3.26 -17.69 -10.54
CA GLY A 236 -2.67 -17.29 -11.82
C GLY A 236 -2.56 -15.77 -11.99
N ASN A 237 -3.48 -15.01 -11.40
CA ASN A 237 -3.48 -13.54 -11.45
C ASN A 237 -3.42 -12.86 -10.06
N GLY A 238 -3.38 -13.65 -8.97
CA GLY A 238 -3.35 -13.14 -7.61
C GLY A 238 -4.63 -12.44 -7.15
N GLN A 239 -5.74 -12.62 -7.88
CA GLN A 239 -7.01 -11.98 -7.57
C GLN A 239 -7.69 -12.68 -6.38
N VAL A 240 -8.14 -11.90 -5.39
CA VAL A 240 -9.06 -12.39 -4.35
C VAL A 240 -10.46 -12.44 -4.93
N VAL A 241 -11.03 -13.63 -4.99
CA VAL A 241 -12.40 -13.88 -5.45
C VAL A 241 -13.38 -13.65 -4.30
N ASP A 242 -13.07 -14.16 -3.12
CA ASP A 242 -13.93 -14.01 -1.94
C ASP A 242 -13.17 -14.14 -0.62
N ARG A 243 -13.81 -13.75 0.50
CA ARG A 243 -13.26 -13.76 1.86
C ARG A 243 -14.29 -14.32 2.84
N PHE A 244 -13.85 -15.20 3.73
CA PHE A 244 -14.71 -15.87 4.70
C PHE A 244 -14.15 -15.73 6.12
N ALA A 245 -15.02 -15.61 7.12
CA ALA A 245 -14.58 -15.54 8.50
C ALA A 245 -14.11 -16.91 9.03
N THR A 246 -14.62 -17.99 8.45
CA THR A 246 -14.34 -19.36 8.88
C THR A 246 -14.13 -20.33 7.73
N GLU A 247 -13.47 -21.45 8.00
CA GLU A 247 -13.30 -22.57 7.06
C GLU A 247 -14.66 -23.14 6.60
N LYS A 248 -15.64 -23.17 7.51
CA LYS A 248 -17.01 -23.62 7.23
C LYS A 248 -17.73 -22.72 6.23
N GLU A 249 -17.63 -21.41 6.38
CA GLU A 249 -18.20 -20.46 5.42
C GLU A 249 -17.57 -20.61 4.04
N ALA A 250 -16.24 -20.73 3.98
CA ALA A 250 -15.53 -20.96 2.72
C ALA A 250 -16.00 -22.24 2.02
N PHE A 251 -16.10 -23.34 2.76
CA PHE A 251 -16.60 -24.60 2.24
C PHE A 251 -18.05 -24.50 1.75
N GLN A 252 -18.93 -23.87 2.54
CA GLN A 252 -20.34 -23.70 2.18
C GLN A 252 -20.51 -22.86 0.92
N PHE A 253 -19.73 -21.80 0.75
CA PHE A 253 -19.73 -21.01 -0.48
C PHE A 253 -19.33 -21.87 -1.68
N VAL A 254 -18.27 -22.67 -1.57
CA VAL A 254 -17.86 -23.55 -2.67
C VAL A 254 -18.96 -24.57 -3.02
N GLU A 255 -19.52 -25.25 -2.02
CA GLU A 255 -20.56 -26.26 -2.28
C GLU A 255 -21.88 -25.66 -2.76
N LYS A 256 -22.37 -24.60 -2.11
CA LYS A 256 -23.69 -24.05 -2.38
C LYS A 256 -23.66 -23.06 -3.53
N ASP A 257 -22.76 -22.09 -3.49
CA ASP A 257 -22.72 -20.98 -4.44
C ASP A 257 -21.99 -21.35 -5.72
N ILE A 258 -20.78 -21.90 -5.60
CA ILE A 258 -20.01 -22.25 -6.80
C ILE A 258 -20.65 -23.46 -7.49
N ILE A 259 -20.80 -24.57 -6.78
CA ILE A 259 -21.19 -25.87 -7.35
C ILE A 259 -22.71 -25.97 -7.56
N LYS A 260 -23.52 -25.94 -6.49
CA LYS A 260 -24.97 -26.18 -6.58
C LYS A 260 -25.70 -25.08 -7.35
N ALA A 261 -25.42 -23.81 -7.05
CA ALA A 261 -25.99 -22.67 -7.78
C ALA A 261 -25.35 -22.43 -9.16
N LYS A 262 -24.37 -23.26 -9.55
CA LYS A 262 -23.68 -23.20 -10.86
C LYS A 262 -23.07 -21.84 -11.19
N LYS A 263 -22.66 -21.04 -10.19
CA LYS A 263 -21.92 -19.78 -10.43
C LYS A 263 -20.61 -20.04 -11.19
N TRP A 264 -20.07 -21.26 -11.13
CA TRP A 264 -18.92 -21.67 -11.94
C TRP A 264 -19.07 -21.43 -13.44
N LYS A 265 -20.30 -21.31 -13.97
CA LYS A 265 -20.53 -21.00 -15.39
C LYS A 265 -19.97 -19.64 -15.82
N THR A 266 -19.82 -18.71 -14.87
CA THR A 266 -19.23 -17.39 -15.09
C THR A 266 -17.70 -17.41 -15.00
N ILE A 267 -17.12 -18.51 -14.51
CA ILE A 267 -15.68 -18.68 -14.36
C ILE A 267 -15.12 -19.28 -15.67
N PRO A 268 -14.11 -18.66 -16.29
CA PRO A 268 -13.49 -19.18 -17.51
C PRO A 268 -12.95 -20.60 -17.34
N ILE A 269 -13.05 -21.43 -18.39
CA ILE A 269 -12.45 -22.77 -18.42
C ILE A 269 -10.93 -22.65 -18.28
N GLY A 270 -10.33 -23.52 -17.47
CA GLY A 270 -8.91 -23.50 -17.13
C GLY A 270 -8.57 -22.62 -15.93
N THR A 271 -9.55 -21.91 -15.35
CA THR A 271 -9.30 -21.13 -14.14
C THR A 271 -9.06 -22.07 -12.95
N GLU A 272 -7.91 -21.90 -12.31
CA GLU A 272 -7.60 -22.47 -11.01
C GLU A 272 -7.97 -21.49 -9.90
N LEU A 273 -8.51 -22.00 -8.81
CA LEU A 273 -8.73 -21.26 -7.57
C LEU A 273 -8.15 -22.03 -6.39
N GLN A 274 -7.71 -21.30 -5.37
CA GLN A 274 -7.17 -21.87 -4.13
C GLN A 274 -7.88 -21.27 -2.93
N ILE A 275 -8.19 -22.12 -1.95
CA ILE A 275 -8.66 -21.71 -0.63
C ILE A 275 -7.44 -21.65 0.28
N LEU A 276 -7.16 -20.46 0.80
CA LEU A 276 -6.00 -20.20 1.64
C LEU A 276 -6.41 -19.81 3.05
N LYS A 277 -5.76 -20.40 4.03
CA LYS A 277 -5.75 -19.95 5.42
C LYS A 277 -4.48 -19.20 5.70
N THR A 278 -4.61 -17.96 6.14
CA THR A 278 -3.46 -17.17 6.58
C THR A 278 -3.42 -17.18 8.11
N GLU A 279 -2.23 -17.37 8.67
CA GLU A 279 -2.02 -17.29 10.12
C GLU A 279 -0.93 -16.26 10.40
N PRO A 280 -1.07 -15.43 11.46
CA PRO A 280 -0.06 -14.43 11.79
C PRO A 280 1.35 -14.98 11.97
N SER A 281 1.47 -16.25 12.39
CA SER A 281 2.71 -16.97 12.64
C SER A 281 3.28 -17.70 11.42
N LYS A 282 2.52 -17.82 10.31
CA LYS A 282 2.97 -18.52 9.11
C LYS A 282 3.32 -17.53 8.01
N LEU A 283 4.54 -17.66 7.47
CA LEU A 283 5.00 -16.87 6.32
C LEU A 283 4.24 -17.24 5.05
N HIS A 284 3.94 -18.53 4.89
CA HIS A 284 3.20 -19.05 3.75
C HIS A 284 1.75 -19.38 4.17
N PRO A 285 0.74 -18.93 3.40
CA PRO A 285 -0.62 -19.37 3.60
C PRO A 285 -0.72 -20.89 3.49
N GLU A 286 -1.55 -21.51 4.32
CA GLU A 286 -1.88 -22.92 4.22
C GLU A 286 -2.96 -23.11 3.15
N ILE A 287 -2.69 -23.96 2.16
CA ILE A 287 -3.67 -24.31 1.13
C ILE A 287 -4.64 -25.33 1.73
N LEU A 288 -5.88 -24.91 1.92
CA LEU A 288 -6.97 -25.77 2.42
C LEU A 288 -7.68 -26.52 1.29
N GLY A 289 -7.64 -25.96 0.08
CA GLY A 289 -8.28 -26.57 -1.07
C GLY A 289 -7.91 -25.93 -2.40
N GLN A 290 -8.19 -26.65 -3.47
CA GLN A 290 -7.99 -26.26 -4.85
C GLN A 290 -9.24 -26.57 -5.67
N LEU A 291 -9.56 -25.69 -6.60
CA LEU A 291 -10.69 -25.82 -7.52
C LEU A 291 -10.18 -25.59 -8.94
N LEU A 292 -10.47 -26.51 -9.85
CA LEU A 292 -10.15 -26.36 -11.27
C LEU A 292 -11.44 -26.33 -12.09
N ARG A 293 -11.62 -25.27 -12.87
CA ARG A 293 -12.73 -25.18 -13.82
C ARG A 293 -12.40 -25.94 -15.10
N THR A 294 -13.04 -27.09 -15.31
CA THR A 294 -12.90 -27.90 -16.54
C THR A 294 -14.05 -27.67 -17.50
N SER A 295 -14.08 -28.33 -18.67
CA SER A 295 -15.26 -28.27 -19.55
C SER A 295 -16.50 -28.93 -18.90
N ARG A 296 -16.29 -29.93 -18.04
CA ARG A 296 -17.36 -30.76 -17.43
C ARG A 296 -17.92 -30.20 -16.13
N GLY A 297 -17.17 -29.35 -15.42
CA GLY A 297 -17.62 -28.81 -14.13
C GLY A 297 -16.50 -28.15 -13.33
N ILE A 298 -16.59 -28.26 -12.01
CA ILE A 298 -15.51 -27.89 -11.09
C ILE A 298 -14.95 -29.18 -10.51
N GLU A 299 -13.67 -29.41 -10.72
CA GLU A 299 -12.90 -30.41 -9.98
C GLU A 299 -12.39 -29.76 -8.70
N LYS A 300 -12.44 -30.49 -7.58
CA LYS A 300 -12.08 -29.96 -6.27
C LYS A 300 -11.21 -30.94 -5.52
N SER A 301 -10.22 -30.41 -4.81
CA SER A 301 -9.36 -31.15 -3.90
C SER A 301 -9.28 -30.36 -2.59
N PHE A 302 -9.54 -31.03 -1.46
CA PHE A 302 -9.49 -30.43 -0.13
C PHE A 302 -8.51 -31.21 0.73
N THR A 303 -7.84 -30.53 1.66
CA THR A 303 -7.04 -31.23 2.66
C THR A 303 -7.93 -31.99 3.65
N ASP A 304 -7.44 -33.12 4.15
CA ASP A 304 -8.19 -33.91 5.15
C ASP A 304 -8.50 -33.11 6.41
N SER A 305 -7.59 -32.20 6.79
CA SER A 305 -7.77 -31.29 7.92
C SER A 305 -8.96 -30.34 7.70
N PHE A 306 -9.07 -29.76 6.50
CA PHE A 306 -10.18 -28.87 6.13
C PHE A 306 -11.52 -29.62 6.16
N MET A 307 -11.58 -30.80 5.55
CA MET A 307 -12.79 -31.63 5.55
C MET A 307 -13.20 -32.05 6.96
N THR A 308 -12.23 -32.47 7.79
CA THR A 308 -12.49 -32.92 9.16
C THR A 308 -13.00 -31.78 10.05
N GLN A 309 -12.42 -30.59 9.94
CA GLN A 309 -12.86 -29.42 10.71
C GLN A 309 -14.27 -28.97 10.32
N VAL A 310 -14.57 -28.92 9.01
CA VAL A 310 -15.90 -28.59 8.52
C VAL A 310 -16.93 -29.60 9.04
N ASN A 311 -16.63 -30.90 8.96
CA ASN A 311 -17.53 -31.96 9.40
C ASN A 311 -17.79 -31.92 10.91
N ARG A 312 -16.78 -31.60 11.73
CA ARG A 312 -16.96 -31.40 13.19
C ARG A 312 -17.82 -30.18 13.55
N MET A 313 -17.91 -29.19 12.67
CA MET A 313 -18.71 -27.97 12.87
C MET A 313 -20.13 -28.08 12.31
N LEU A 314 -20.49 -29.17 11.65
CA LEU A 314 -21.88 -29.45 11.31
C LEU A 314 -22.59 -29.95 12.57
N PRO A 315 -23.72 -29.34 12.99
CA PRO A 315 -24.49 -29.88 14.09
C PRO A 315 -24.90 -31.30 13.74
N ASP A 316 -24.74 -32.21 14.71
CA ASP A 316 -25.14 -33.60 14.55
C ASP A 316 -26.62 -33.63 14.14
N PRO A 317 -26.96 -34.15 12.95
CA PRO A 317 -28.34 -34.12 12.47
C PRO A 317 -29.29 -34.87 13.41
N THR A 318 -28.77 -35.79 14.24
CA THR A 318 -29.55 -36.51 15.26
C THR A 318 -30.00 -35.60 16.42
N LYS A 319 -29.15 -34.67 16.87
CA LYS A 319 -29.49 -33.76 17.99
C LYS A 319 -30.42 -32.61 17.61
N SER A 320 -30.54 -32.32 16.32
CA SER A 320 -31.40 -31.23 15.83
C SER A 320 -32.88 -31.65 15.76
N GLN A 321 -33.15 -32.97 15.70
CA GLN A 321 -34.50 -33.51 15.70
C GLN A 321 -35.08 -33.68 17.12
N GLU A 322 -34.24 -33.86 18.14
CA GLU A 322 -34.68 -33.95 19.54
C GLU A 322 -35.05 -32.59 20.17
N ALA A 323 -34.66 -31.46 19.55
CA ALA A 323 -34.98 -30.12 20.04
C ALA A 323 -36.26 -29.51 19.41
N MET A 324 -36.97 -30.27 18.57
CA MET A 324 -38.24 -29.87 17.93
C MET A 324 -39.44 -30.74 18.36
N LEU A 325 -39.28 -31.53 19.42
CA LEU A 325 -40.36 -32.24 20.13
C LEU A 325 -40.43 -31.71 21.57
#